data_AF-A0A4R9WPQ8-F1
#
_entry.id   AF-A0A4R9WPQ8-F1
#
_cell.length_a   1.000
_cell.length_b   1.000
_cell.length_c   1.000
_cell.angle_alpha   90.00
_cell.angle_beta   90.00
_cell.angle_gamma   90.00
#
_symmetry.space_group_name_H-M   'P 1'
#
loop_
_entity.id
_entity.type
_entity.pdbx_description
1 polymer ?
#
loop_
_entity_poly.entity_id
_entity_poly.type
_entity_poly.pdbx_seq_one_letter_code
_entity_poly.pdbx_strand_id
1 'polypeptide(L)' 'MAQTLYDKLWNTHVVHTEEDGTTILYIDRHLLHEVTSPQAFEGLKLAERPVWRISANLAVS' A
#
# COMPACT_ATOMS: atom_id res chain seq x y z
N MET A 1 1.19 -14.60 -25.04
CA MET A 1 0.29 -15.42 -24.18
C MET A 1 -0.83 -14.52 -23.67
N ALA A 2 -2.03 -15.06 -23.46
CA ALA A 2 -3.11 -14.29 -22.86
C ALA A 2 -2.77 -13.99 -21.39
N GLN A 3 -2.96 -12.73 -20.96
CA GLN A 3 -2.78 -12.33 -19.57
C GLN A 3 -4.00 -12.74 -18.73
N THR A 4 -3.75 -13.30 -17.56
CA THR A 4 -4.79 -13.57 -16.56
C THR A 4 -5.33 -12.27 -15.97
N LEU A 5 -6.45 -12.35 -15.24
CA LEU A 5 -6.94 -11.19 -14.48
C LEU A 5 -5.92 -10.74 -13.42
N TYR A 6 -5.23 -11.67 -12.78
CA TYR A 6 -4.19 -11.35 -11.79
C TYR A 6 -3.03 -10.58 -12.43
N ASP A 7 -2.56 -11.00 -13.61
CA ASP A 7 -1.49 -10.29 -14.32
C ASP A 7 -1.91 -8.87 -14.65
N LYS A 8 -3.15 -8.68 -15.10
CA LYS A 8 -3.69 -7.35 -15.43
C LYS A 8 -3.75 -6.45 -14.20
N LEU A 9 -4.27 -6.97 -13.08
CA LEU A 9 -4.35 -6.22 -11.83
C LEU A 9 -2.95 -5.87 -11.33
N TRP A 10 -2.05 -6.85 -11.24
CA TRP A 10 -0.66 -6.62 -10.83
C TRP A 10 0.02 -5.53 -11.67
N ASN A 11 0.03 -5.70 -13.00
CA ASN A 11 0.70 -4.79 -13.92
C ASN A 11 0.13 -3.36 -13.88
N THR A 12 -1.14 -3.19 -13.49
CA THR A 12 -1.75 -1.85 -13.34
C THR A 12 -1.22 -1.11 -12.10
N HIS A 13 -0.67 -1.83 -11.11
CA HIS A 13 -0.23 -1.25 -9.83
C HIS A 13 1.30 -1.24 -9.66
N VAL A 14 2.06 -1.82 -10.59
CA VAL A 14 3.53 -1.72 -10.58
C VAL A 14 3.94 -0.28 -10.87
N VAL A 15 4.64 0.34 -9.91
CA VAL A 15 5.26 1.66 -10.08
C VAL A 15 6.66 1.50 -10.68
N HIS A 16 7.42 0.54 -10.16
CA HIS A 16 8.79 0.28 -10.57
C HIS A 16 9.19 -1.15 -10.20
N THR A 17 10.05 -1.77 -11.00
CA THR A 17 10.70 -3.05 -10.68
C THR A 17 12.20 -2.86 -10.82
N GLU A 18 12.91 -3.14 -9.74
CA GLU A 18 14.37 -3.10 -9.64
C GLU A 18 15.01 -4.24 -10.45
N GLU A 19 16.31 -4.15 -10.72
CA GLU A 19 17.04 -5.16 -11.49
C GLU A 19 17.03 -6.56 -10.85
N ASP A 20 16.92 -6.63 -9.52
CA ASP A 20 16.84 -7.89 -8.77
C ASP A 20 15.43 -8.50 -8.73
N GLY A 21 14.44 -7.84 -9.35
CA GLY A 21 13.04 -8.25 -9.40
C GLY A 21 12.17 -7.70 -8.26
N THR A 22 12.74 -6.98 -7.30
CA THR A 22 11.97 -6.30 -6.25
C THR A 22 11.05 -5.27 -6.88
N THR A 23 9.76 -5.30 -6.53
CA THR A 23 8.76 -4.45 -7.18
C THR A 23 8.10 -3.50 -6.17
N ILE A 24 8.10 -2.22 -6.50
CA ILE A 24 7.32 -1.20 -5.82
C ILE A 24 5.90 -1.27 -6.38
N LEU A 25 4.97 -1.68 -5.53
CA LEU A 25 3.54 -1.69 -5.83
C LEU A 25 2.84 -0.51 -5.20
N TYR A 26 1.95 0.11 -5.97
CA TYR A 26 1.01 1.09 -5.46
C TYR A 26 -0.17 0.40 -4.79
N ILE A 27 -0.56 0.89 -3.60
CA ILE A 27 -1.72 0.38 -2.85
C ILE A 27 -2.82 1.44 -2.85
N ASP A 28 -3.96 1.11 -3.43
CA ASP A 28 -5.11 2.02 -3.55
C ASP A 28 -6.01 2.09 -2.32
N ARG A 29 -5.96 1.07 -1.46
CA ARG A 29 -6.85 0.96 -0.30
C ARG A 29 -6.14 0.29 0.86
N HIS A 30 -6.18 0.94 2.02
CA HIS A 30 -5.73 0.39 3.28
C HIS A 30 -6.96 0.13 4.16
N LEU A 31 -7.10 -1.12 4.61
CA LEU A 31 -8.11 -1.54 5.58
C LEU A 31 -7.38 -1.86 6.89
N LEU A 32 -7.69 -1.09 7.93
CA LEU A 32 -6.97 -1.05 9.19
C LEU A 32 -7.89 -1.49 10.33
N HIS A 33 -7.33 -2.23 11.30
CA HIS A 33 -8.03 -2.68 12.51
C HIS A 33 -7.24 -2.26 13.75
N GLU A 34 -7.91 -2.02 14.87
CA GLU A 34 -7.36 -1.31 16.05
C GLU A 34 -6.11 -1.93 16.66
N VAL A 35 -5.91 -3.23 16.49
CA VAL A 35 -4.83 -3.96 17.18
C VAL A 35 -3.45 -3.58 16.66
N THR A 36 -3.32 -3.21 15.39
CA THR A 36 -2.01 -2.93 14.74
C THR A 36 -1.85 -1.48 14.28
N SER A 37 -2.95 -0.74 14.23
CA SER A 37 -2.99 0.62 13.68
C SER A 37 -2.21 1.64 14.52
N PRO A 38 -2.29 1.67 15.87
CA PRO A 38 -1.58 2.67 16.67
C PRO A 38 -0.07 2.66 16.45
N GLN A 39 0.53 1.47 16.34
CA GLN A 39 1.98 1.33 16.14
C GLN A 39 2.43 1.90 14.78
N ALA A 40 1.67 1.67 13.71
CA ALA A 40 1.99 2.19 12.39
C ALA A 40 1.91 3.73 12.33
N PHE A 41 0.90 4.33 12.97
CA PHE A 41 0.74 5.78 13.02
C PHE A 41 1.81 6.49 13.87
N GLU A 42 2.27 5.88 14.97
CA GLU A 42 3.40 6.41 15.73
C GLU A 42 4.70 6.43 14.90
N GLY A 43 4.93 5.41 14.06
CA GLY A 43 6.06 5.41 13.13
C GLY A 43 6.02 6.57 12.13
N LEU A 44 4.83 6.89 11.59
CA LEU A 44 4.66 8.07 10.72
C LEU A 44 4.96 9.38 11.46
N LYS A 45 4.48 9.50 12.70
CA LYS A 45 4.69 10.69 13.53
C LYS A 45 6.16 10.90 13.88
N LEU A 46 6.87 9.85 14.27
CA LEU A 46 8.32 9.90 14.55
C LEU A 46 9.14 10.28 13.32
N ALA A 47 8.70 9.85 12.13
CA ALA A 47 9.33 10.22 10.87
C ALA A 47 8.87 11.58 10.31
N GLU A 48 8.00 12.31 11.04
CA GLU A 48 7.39 13.57 10.60
C GLU A 48 6.64 13.48 9.25
N ARG A 49 6.01 12.33 8.99
CA ARG A 49 5.31 12.05 7.72
C ARG A 49 3.80 12.14 7.89
N PRO A 50 3.09 12.87 7.02
CA PRO A 50 1.63 12.85 7.01
C PRO A 50 1.11 11.51 6.47
N VAL A 51 -0.13 11.16 6.85
CA VAL A 51 -0.86 10.05 6.23
C VAL A 51 -1.14 10.39 4.77
N TRP A 52 -0.66 9.54 3.86
CA TRP A 52 -0.90 9.70 2.43
C TRP A 52 -2.34 9.33 2.06
N ARG A 53 -2.96 10.14 1.19
CA ARG A 53 -4.28 9.90 0.57
C ARG A 53 -5.32 9.41 1.59
N ILE A 54 -5.74 10.28 2.52
CA ILE A 54 -6.66 9.93 3.63
C ILE A 54 -7.90 9.17 3.14
N SER A 55 -8.48 9.58 2.00
CA SER A 55 -9.64 8.91 1.38
C SER A 55 -9.40 7.46 0.91
N ALA A 56 -8.14 7.00 0.87
CA ALA A 56 -7.72 5.64 0.58
C ALA A 56 -7.50 4.78 1.85
N ASN A 57 -7.71 5.32 3.04
CA ASN A 57 -7.64 4.59 4.30
C ASN A 57 -9.06 4.40 4.89
N LEU A 58 -9.35 3.21 5.43
CA LEU A 58 -10.52 2.95 6.29
C LEU A 58 -10.01 2.22 7.51
N ALA A 59 -10.14 2.86 8.66
CA ALA A 59 -9.85 2.26 9.95
C ALA A 59 -11.18 1.98 10.65
N VAL A 60 -11.30 0.77 11.20
CA VAL A 60 -12.47 0.37 11.99
C VAL A 60 -12.03 0.00 13.39
N SER A 61 -12.96 0.25 14.31
CA SER A 61 -12.86 -0.03 15.74
C SER A 61 -13.35 -1.41 16.10
#